data_AF-A0A6P0VXU1-F1
#
_entry.id   AF-A0A6P0VXU1-F1
#
_cell.length_a   1.000
_cell.length_b   1.000
_cell.length_c   1.000
_cell.angle_alpha   90.00
_cell.angle_beta   90.00
_cell.angle_gamma   90.00
#
_symmetry.space_group_name_H-M   'P 1'
#
loop_
_entity.id
_entity.type
_entity.pdbx_description
1 polymer ?
#
loop_
_entity_poly.entity_id
_entity_poly.type
_entity_poly.pdbx_seq_one_letter_code
_entity_poly.pdbx_strand_id
1 'polypeptide(L)'
;IIISENTYKPCADKIRVRELDCIRVKGKHEPVKIYELVGFIDEDISDEKKRMIDLYHQGRDLYLNRNFPLAIGKFAEVMSIDQSNKAADLHMERCQHFLKNTPPDDWDGVWTMTSK
;
A
#
# COMPACT_ATOMS: atom_id res chain seq x y z
N ILE A 1 -7.36 8.88 -7.05
CA ILE A 1 -6.31 9.85 -7.50
C ILE A 1 -5.05 9.55 -6.70
N ILE A 2 -3.87 9.50 -7.33
CA ILE A 2 -2.60 9.26 -6.61
C ILE A 2 -1.91 10.59 -6.33
N ILE A 3 -1.46 10.80 -5.10
CA ILE A 3 -0.76 12.01 -4.66
C ILE A 3 0.54 11.64 -3.93
N SER A 4 1.52 12.55 -4.00
CA SER A 4 2.79 12.40 -3.28
C SER A 4 2.68 12.88 -1.83
N GLU A 5 3.63 12.49 -1.00
CA GLU A 5 3.76 13.03 0.36
C GLU A 5 3.83 14.56 0.39
N ASN A 6 4.49 15.19 -0.59
CA ASN A 6 4.58 16.66 -0.68
C ASN A 6 3.24 17.33 -0.97
N THR A 7 2.31 16.61 -1.60
CA THR A 7 0.93 17.07 -1.82
C THR A 7 0.05 16.77 -0.61
N TYR A 8 0.27 15.63 0.05
CA TYR A 8 -0.49 15.21 1.22
C TYR A 8 -0.20 16.10 2.44
N LYS A 9 1.07 16.31 2.79
CA LYS A 9 1.47 17.01 4.04
C LYS A 9 0.80 18.37 4.24
N PRO A 10 0.73 19.29 3.24
CA PRO A 10 0.07 20.59 3.41
C PRO A 10 -1.46 20.52 3.53
N CYS A 11 -2.07 19.37 3.22
CA CYS A 11 -3.51 19.17 3.18
C CYS A 11 -4.00 18.11 4.18
N ALA A 12 -3.12 17.59 5.04
CA ALA A 12 -3.39 16.42 5.88
C ALA A 12 -4.57 16.61 6.86
N ASP A 13 -4.91 17.86 7.17
CA ASP A 13 -6.05 18.28 7.99
C ASP A 13 -7.38 18.36 7.21
N LYS A 14 -7.34 18.24 5.87
CA LYS A 14 -8.51 18.41 4.98
C LYS A 14 -8.88 17.16 4.22
N ILE A 15 -7.92 16.28 3.92
CA ILE A 15 -8.12 15.13 3.04
C ILE A 15 -7.90 13.81 3.77
N ARG A 16 -8.76 12.84 3.45
CA ARG A 16 -8.59 11.44 3.81
C ARG A 16 -7.78 10.74 2.73
N VAL A 17 -6.77 9.99 3.15
CA VAL A 17 -5.89 9.24 2.25
C VAL A 17 -5.73 7.79 2.70
N ARG A 18 -5.34 6.93 1.76
CA ARG A 18 -4.81 5.58 2.03
C ARG A 18 -3.35 5.57 1.60
N GLU A 19 -2.41 5.22 2.48
CA GLU A 19 -1.02 5.03 2.07
C GLU A 19 -0.94 3.78 1.20
N LEU A 20 -0.50 3.93 -0.04
CA LEU A 20 -0.41 2.83 -1.01
C LEU A 20 0.95 2.15 -0.98
N ASP A 21 2.02 2.96 -0.93
CA ASP A 21 3.37 2.44 -1.03
C ASP A 21 4.43 3.38 -0.46
N CYS A 22 5.60 2.82 -0.18
CA CYS A 22 6.81 3.56 0.17
C CYS A 22 7.92 3.10 -0.79
N ILE A 23 8.25 3.94 -1.77
CA ILE A 23 9.15 3.57 -2.87
C ILE A 23 10.42 4.41 -2.88
N ARG A 24 11.52 3.85 -3.37
CA ARG A 24 12.72 4.62 -3.68
C ARG A 24 12.73 5.00 -5.15
N VAL A 25 12.71 6.30 -5.46
CA VAL A 25 12.77 6.79 -6.84
C VAL A 25 14.22 6.83 -7.31
N LYS A 26 14.49 6.43 -8.56
CA LYS A 26 15.83 6.50 -9.16
C LYS A 26 16.43 7.90 -8.99
N GLY A 27 17.58 7.99 -8.35
CA GLY A 27 18.29 9.25 -8.08
C GLY A 27 17.94 9.96 -6.77
N LYS A 28 17.07 9.38 -5.92
CA LYS A 28 16.83 9.86 -4.55
C LYS A 28 17.22 8.78 -3.55
N HIS A 29 17.93 9.18 -2.49
CA HIS A 29 18.26 8.29 -1.37
C HIS A 29 17.04 8.04 -0.48
N GLU A 30 16.27 9.09 -0.20
CA GLU A 30 15.11 9.03 0.68
C GLU A 30 13.91 8.34 0.02
N PRO A 31 13.27 7.38 0.73
CA PRO A 31 12.05 6.76 0.26
C PRO A 31 10.89 7.78 0.26
N VAL A 32 10.00 7.65 -0.72
CA VAL A 32 8.86 8.54 -0.92
C VAL A 32 7.58 7.74 -0.73
N LYS A 33 6.72 8.23 0.16
CA LYS A 33 5.39 7.70 0.36
C LYS A 33 4.43 8.14 -0.75
N ILE A 34 3.61 7.19 -1.19
CA ILE A 34 2.58 7.37 -2.20
C ILE A 34 1.23 7.15 -1.54
N TYR A 35 0.29 8.05 -1.82
CA TYR A 35 -1.03 8.03 -1.24
C TYR A 35 -2.11 8.00 -2.32
N GLU A 36 -3.22 7.33 -2.03
CA GLU A 36 -4.49 7.52 -2.71
C GLU A 36 -5.29 8.60 -1.98
N LEU A 37 -5.77 9.61 -2.70
CA LEU A 37 -6.81 10.50 -2.21
C LEU A 37 -8.15 9.76 -2.18
N VAL A 38 -8.71 9.60 -0.99
CA VAL A 38 -9.98 8.91 -0.74
C VAL A 38 -11.16 9.88 -0.76
N GLY A 39 -10.98 11.09 -0.23
CA GLY A 39 -12.01 12.12 -0.15
C GLY A 39 -11.63 13.22 0.83
N PHE A 40 -12.56 14.11 1.17
CA PHE A 40 -12.36 15.08 2.24
C PHE A 40 -12.62 14.46 3.62
N ILE A 41 -12.08 15.07 4.68
CA ILE A 41 -12.25 14.58 6.06
C ILE A 41 -13.67 14.80 6.58
N ASP A 42 -14.31 15.89 6.18
CA ASP A 42 -15.68 16.28 6.54
C ASP A 42 -16.75 15.49 5.78
N GLU A 43 -16.38 14.77 4.73
CA GLU A 43 -17.24 13.82 4.03
C GLU A 43 -17.13 12.43 4.67
N ASP A 44 -18.27 11.80 4.94
CA ASP A 44 -18.27 10.41 5.40
C ASP A 44 -18.06 9.46 4.22
N ILE A 45 -17.38 8.34 4.50
CA ILE A 45 -17.22 7.24 3.55
C ILE A 45 -17.99 6.03 4.07
N SER A 46 -18.44 5.17 3.17
CA SER A 46 -19.16 3.95 3.57
C SER A 46 -18.32 3.09 4.52
N ASP A 47 -18.97 2.37 5.42
CA ASP A 47 -18.28 1.45 6.34
C ASP A 47 -17.51 0.37 5.59
N GLU A 48 -18.00 -0.03 4.42
CA GLU A 48 -17.30 -0.92 3.50
C GLU A 48 -15.97 -0.31 3.02
N LYS A 49 -15.95 0.98 2.65
CA LYS A 49 -14.72 1.68 2.27
C LYS A 49 -13.77 1.83 3.45
N LYS A 50 -14.27 2.14 4.66
CA LYS A 50 -13.46 2.20 5.90
C LYS A 50 -12.79 0.85 6.17
N ARG A 51 -13.56 -0.24 6.11
CA ARG A 51 -13.08 -1.61 6.28
C ARG A 51 -12.04 -1.98 5.23
N MET A 52 -12.28 -1.64 3.96
CA MET A 52 -11.33 -1.89 2.87
C MET A 52 -9.98 -1.18 3.11
N ILE A 53 -10.00 0.08 3.57
CA ILE A 53 -8.79 0.84 3.90
C ILE A 53 -8.04 0.19 5.07
N ASP A 54 -8.76 -0.19 6.12
CA ASP A 54 -8.17 -0.84 7.30
C ASP A 54 -7.52 -2.18 6.96
N LEU A 55 -8.23 -3.06 6.24
CA LEU A 55 -7.68 -4.32 5.75
C LEU A 55 -6.44 -4.14 4.88
N TYR A 56 -6.44 -3.10 4.03
CA TYR A 56 -5.29 -2.77 3.21
C TYR A 56 -4.08 -2.38 4.06
N HIS A 57 -4.27 -1.52 5.06
CA HIS A 57 -3.19 -1.13 5.98
C HIS A 57 -2.66 -2.34 6.78
N GLN A 58 -3.53 -3.23 7.28
CA GLN A 58 -3.10 -4.47 7.93
C GLN A 58 -2.25 -5.35 6.99
N GLY A 59 -2.66 -5.48 5.72
CA GLY A 59 -1.88 -6.22 4.71
C GLY A 59 -0.52 -5.60 4.44
N ARG A 60 -0.46 -4.27 4.38
CA ARG A 60 0.77 -3.49 4.23
C ARG A 60 1.72 -3.69 5.41
N ASP A 61 1.22 -3.64 6.64
CA ASP A 61 2.04 -3.87 7.83
C ASP A 61 2.62 -5.29 7.84
N LEU A 62 1.81 -6.29 7.49
CA LEU A 62 2.28 -7.68 7.36
C LEU A 62 3.32 -7.84 6.25
N TYR A 63 3.14 -7.16 5.11
CA TYR A 63 4.10 -7.15 4.01
C TYR A 63 5.45 -6.56 4.44
N LEU A 64 5.45 -5.42 5.12
CA LEU A 64 6.67 -4.77 5.62
C LEU A 64 7.38 -5.63 6.68
N ASN A 65 6.62 -6.40 7.46
CA ASN A 65 7.15 -7.37 8.43
C ASN A 65 7.48 -8.74 7.81
N ARG A 66 7.49 -8.87 6.48
CA ARG A 66 7.80 -10.13 5.75
C ARG A 66 6.86 -11.29 6.05
N ASN A 67 5.70 -11.02 6.66
CA ASN A 67 4.64 -11.99 6.90
C ASN A 67 3.77 -12.16 5.63
N PHE A 68 4.40 -12.50 4.51
CA PHE A 68 3.77 -12.53 3.18
C PHE A 68 2.52 -13.43 3.09
N PRO A 69 2.47 -14.64 3.70
CA PRO A 69 1.26 -15.45 3.67
C PRO A 69 0.05 -14.74 4.30
N LEU A 70 0.26 -14.06 5.44
CA LEU A 70 -0.80 -13.33 6.12
C LEU A 70 -1.17 -12.05 5.36
N ALA A 71 -0.18 -11.37 4.78
CA ALA A 71 -0.40 -10.19 3.94
C ALA A 71 -1.29 -10.53 2.73
N ILE A 72 -1.04 -11.65 2.04
CA ILE A 72 -1.89 -12.15 0.95
C ILE A 72 -3.34 -12.31 1.41
N GLY A 73 -3.55 -12.91 2.59
CA GLY A 73 -4.89 -13.05 3.16
C GLY A 73 -5.61 -11.70 3.29
N LYS A 74 -4.94 -10.68 3.84
CA LYS A 74 -5.50 -9.33 3.97
C LYS A 74 -5.80 -8.65 2.65
N PHE A 75 -4.91 -8.78 1.66
CA PHE A 75 -5.17 -8.23 0.34
C PHE A 75 -6.30 -8.97 -0.39
N ALA A 76 -6.45 -10.28 -0.19
CA ALA A 76 -7.60 -11.03 -0.71
C ALA A 76 -8.93 -10.56 -0.09
N GLU A 77 -8.96 -10.25 1.22
CA GLU A 77 -10.12 -9.64 1.86
C GLU A 77 -10.45 -8.27 1.22
N VAL A 78 -9.44 -7.43 0.92
CA VAL A 78 -9.65 -6.17 0.18
C VAL A 78 -10.27 -6.43 -1.19
N MET A 79 -9.75 -7.40 -1.95
CA MET A 79 -10.23 -7.75 -3.29
C MET A 79 -11.65 -8.35 -3.27
N SER A 80 -12.09 -8.94 -2.15
CA SER A 80 -13.48 -9.39 -1.99
C SER A 80 -14.48 -8.24 -1.87
N ILE A 81 -14.02 -7.07 -1.39
CA ILE A 81 -14.81 -5.84 -1.29
C ILE A 81 -14.74 -5.06 -2.61
N ASP A 82 -13.53 -4.88 -3.15
CA ASP A 82 -13.26 -4.17 -4.39
C ASP A 82 -12.37 -5.03 -5.30
N GLN A 83 -12.98 -5.80 -6.19
CA GLN A 83 -12.29 -6.69 -7.12
C GLN A 83 -11.38 -5.95 -8.10
N SER A 84 -11.54 -4.64 -8.23
CA SER A 84 -10.73 -3.80 -9.11
C SER A 84 -9.56 -3.10 -8.40
N ASN A 85 -9.31 -3.44 -7.12
CA ASN A 85 -8.31 -2.78 -6.29
C ASN A 85 -6.87 -3.13 -6.70
N LYS A 86 -6.36 -2.40 -7.69
CA LYS A 86 -5.01 -2.60 -8.26
C LYS A 86 -3.90 -2.55 -7.22
N ALA A 87 -4.08 -1.79 -6.13
CA ALA A 87 -3.08 -1.69 -5.08
C ALA A 87 -2.98 -2.97 -4.25
N ALA A 88 -4.10 -3.65 -3.98
CA ALA A 88 -4.11 -4.93 -3.27
C ALA A 88 -3.57 -6.05 -4.17
N ASP A 89 -4.01 -6.08 -5.42
CA ASP A 89 -3.53 -7.04 -6.44
C ASP A 89 -2.01 -6.98 -6.61
N LEU A 90 -1.45 -5.78 -6.82
CA LEU A 90 0.00 -5.57 -6.91
C LEU A 90 0.74 -6.10 -5.67
N HIS A 91 0.20 -5.90 -4.47
CA HIS A 91 0.86 -6.40 -3.26
C HIS A 91 0.75 -7.92 -3.12
N MET A 92 -0.34 -8.53 -3.58
CA MET A 92 -0.44 -9.99 -3.65
C MET A 92 0.64 -10.56 -4.57
N GLU A 93 0.82 -9.98 -5.77
CA GLU A 93 1.89 -10.39 -6.69
C GLU A 93 3.28 -10.30 -6.06
N ARG A 94 3.57 -9.19 -5.37
CA ARG A 94 4.85 -9.00 -4.67
C ARG A 94 5.04 -9.99 -3.52
N CYS A 95 4.00 -10.27 -2.73
CA CYS A 95 4.05 -11.28 -1.68
C CYS A 95 4.35 -12.66 -2.29
N GLN A 96 3.67 -13.04 -3.38
CA GLN A 96 3.91 -14.30 -4.07
C GLN A 96 5.32 -14.40 -4.64
N HIS A 97 5.88 -13.29 -5.13
CA HIS A 97 7.27 -13.21 -5.55
C HIS A 97 8.21 -13.49 -4.37
N PHE A 98 8.02 -12.83 -3.23
CA PHE A 98 8.90 -12.99 -2.06
C PHE A 98 8.76 -14.33 -1.34
N LEU A 99 7.63 -15.02 -1.49
CA LEU A 99 7.50 -16.41 -1.05
C LEU A 99 8.39 -17.37 -1.84
N LYS A 100 8.69 -17.05 -3.11
CA LYS A 100 9.59 -17.84 -3.97
C LYS A 100 11.04 -17.34 -3.91
N ASN A 101 11.21 -16.03 -3.70
CA ASN A 101 12.50 -15.34 -3.68
C ASN A 101 12.60 -14.56 -2.38
N THR A 102 12.95 -15.22 -1.29
CA THR A 102 13.02 -14.60 0.03
C THR A 102 13.89 -13.34 -0.03
N PRO A 103 13.36 -12.17 0.39
CA PRO A 103 14.15 -10.95 0.39
C PRO A 103 15.32 -11.07 1.38
N PRO A 104 16.43 -10.35 1.13
CA PRO A 104 17.60 -10.41 2.01
C PRO A 104 17.28 -9.90 3.42
N ASP A 105 18.11 -10.26 4.39
CA ASP A 105 17.91 -9.91 5.80
C ASP A 105 17.84 -8.40 6.04
N ASP A 106 18.50 -7.60 5.22
CA ASP A 106 18.52 -6.14 5.25
C ASP A 106 17.43 -5.47 4.39
N TRP A 107 16.48 -6.24 3.85
CA TRP A 107 15.38 -5.69 3.05
C TRP A 107 14.56 -4.66 3.83
N ASP A 108 14.47 -3.47 3.25
CA ASP A 108 13.91 -2.25 3.82
C ASP A 108 12.41 -2.05 3.48
N GLY A 109 11.74 -3.10 2.98
CA GLY A 109 10.35 -3.04 2.57
C GLY A 109 10.12 -2.48 1.17
N VAL A 110 11.17 -2.05 0.47
CA VAL A 110 11.06 -1.44 -0.86
C VAL A 110 11.01 -2.51 -1.95
N TRP A 111 9.99 -2.43 -2.80
CA TRP A 111 9.95 -3.22 -4.03
C TRP A 111 10.95 -2.69 -5.05
N THR A 112 11.88 -3.54 -5.46
CA THR A 112 12.80 -3.25 -6.57
C THR A 112 12.39 -4.10 -7.77
N MET A 113 11.91 -3.47 -8.85
CA MET A 113 11.66 -4.17 -10.11
C MET A 113 12.97 -4.71 -10.67
N THR A 114 13.15 -6.03 -10.61
CA THR A 114 14.15 -6.74 -11.41
C THR A 114 13.53 -7.05 -12.77
N SER A 115 13.90 -6.26 -13.78
CA SER A 115 13.47 -6.32 -15.19
C SER A 115 12.19 -5.55 -15.55
N LYS A 116 12.28 -4.91 -16.73
CA LYS A 116 11.21 -4.28 -17.51
C LYS A 116 10.18 -5.30 -17.97
#